data_AF-A0A818FVD5-F1
#
_entry.id   AF-A0A818FVD5-F1
#
_cell.length_a   1.000
_cell.length_b   1.000
_cell.length_c   1.000
_cell.angle_alpha   90.00
_cell.angle_beta   90.00
_cell.angle_gamma   90.00
#
_symmetry.space_group_name_H-M   'P 1'
#
loop_
_entity.id
_entity.type
_entity.pdbx_description
1 polymer ?
#
loop_
_entity_poly.entity_id
_entity_poly.type
_entity_poly.pdbx_seq_one_letter_code
_entity_poly.pdbx_strand_id
1 'polypeptide(L)'
;MTKLKERVCENIEKYVHKDEQLPILLDRIRSHGAKTFLLTNSEYWYTDKLMAYLLTTDNDNNNPKRDWKSYFSYIVVDAQKPLFFAEGTTLRIIDPNTGSMKLGSYSGQLQQNEVYSGGSCEVFSKLIGSMGKDVLYVGDHIFGDIIKSKKQKAWRTMLVVPELNHELKVFHDKRHLFNTLEALDTTISDLLRSFDMTSSHGPEAVSKIKQKIQQCTHELDMNFGLLGSLFRTGSRQTHFASQVTRFADIYASTAVNLVYYPFFYFFRAVPQLMPHESTVDPEEPMHFKSWGDENPQSNMPARPRSIIYETFPNISHLDNSISAVSSIHTHPDLPLHVTHDHDNDSDPDDDSPSNVGQDLDSDLESKVTNTSPRRNVKSTEK
;
A
#
# COMPACT_ATOMS: atom_id res chain seq x y z
N MET A 1 -3.57 12.69 27.32
CA MET A 1 -2.89 11.44 26.90
C MET A 1 -1.97 10.87 27.98
N THR A 2 -1.17 11.66 28.70
CA THR A 2 -0.18 11.18 29.68
C THR A 2 -0.75 10.24 30.75
N LYS A 3 -1.88 10.60 31.38
CA LYS A 3 -2.54 9.76 32.39
C LYS A 3 -3.01 8.38 31.87
N LEU A 4 -3.32 8.26 30.58
CA LEU A 4 -3.69 6.98 29.97
C LEU A 4 -2.45 6.09 29.82
N LYS A 5 -1.36 6.66 29.28
CA LYS A 5 -0.09 5.95 29.11
C LYS A 5 0.47 5.47 30.45
N GLU A 6 0.38 6.29 31.50
CA GLU A 6 0.75 5.91 32.87
C GLU A 6 -0.01 4.69 33.37
N ARG A 7 -1.35 4.68 33.25
CA ARG A 7 -2.19 3.53 33.64
C ARG A 7 -1.90 2.25 32.86
N VAL A 8 -1.60 2.39 31.57
CA VAL A 8 -1.19 1.24 30.74
C VAL A 8 0.15 0.70 31.26
N CYS A 9 1.12 1.56 31.54
CA CYS A 9 2.41 1.16 32.10
C CYS A 9 2.33 0.55 33.51
N GLU A 10 1.35 0.94 34.32
CA GLU A 10 1.11 0.35 35.65
C GLU A 10 0.58 -1.09 35.58
N ASN A 11 -0.10 -1.46 34.49
CA ASN A 11 -0.68 -2.80 34.31
C ASN A 11 -0.58 -3.26 32.84
N ILE A 12 0.65 -3.40 32.35
CA ILE A 12 0.91 -3.67 30.92
C ILE A 12 0.29 -5.00 30.49
N GLU A 13 0.37 -6.04 31.32
CA GLU A 13 -0.16 -7.38 31.03
C GLU A 13 -1.67 -7.38 30.73
N LYS A 14 -2.43 -6.51 31.39
CA LYS A 14 -3.87 -6.38 31.16
C LYS A 14 -4.22 -5.73 29.83
N TYR A 15 -3.38 -4.80 29.34
CA TYR A 15 -3.72 -3.93 28.22
C TYR A 15 -2.94 -4.25 26.93
N VAL A 16 -1.83 -4.96 27.04
CA VAL A 16 -0.92 -5.22 25.93
C VAL A 16 -0.72 -6.73 25.77
N HIS A 17 -1.20 -7.24 24.65
CA HIS A 17 -0.98 -8.62 24.25
C HIS A 17 0.51 -8.85 23.96
N LYS A 18 1.12 -9.80 24.67
CA LYS A 18 2.51 -10.24 24.45
C LYS A 18 2.50 -11.48 23.57
N ASP A 19 3.34 -11.49 22.53
CA ASP A 19 3.50 -12.61 21.62
C ASP A 19 4.97 -13.06 21.64
N GLU A 20 5.22 -14.29 22.09
CA GLU A 20 6.57 -14.86 22.22
C GLU A 20 7.27 -15.07 20.87
N GLN A 21 6.52 -15.05 19.76
CA GLN A 21 7.09 -15.17 18.42
C GLN A 21 7.67 -13.85 17.90
N LEU A 22 7.34 -12.69 18.51
CA LEU A 22 7.83 -11.39 18.06
C LEU A 22 9.36 -11.26 18.17
N PRO A 23 10.02 -11.57 19.31
CA PRO A 23 11.48 -11.61 19.39
C PRO A 23 12.11 -12.56 18.35
N ILE A 24 11.49 -13.73 18.16
CA ILE A 24 11.95 -14.75 17.20
C ILE A 24 11.90 -14.20 15.77
N LEU A 25 10.83 -13.50 15.39
CA LEU A 25 10.70 -12.85 14.08
C LEU A 25 11.83 -11.83 13.86
N LEU A 26 12.04 -10.92 14.81
CA LEU A 26 13.05 -9.86 14.70
C LEU A 26 14.47 -10.44 14.58
N ASP A 27 14.77 -11.49 15.32
CA ASP A 27 16.06 -12.17 15.24
C ASP A 27 16.24 -12.92 13.92
N ARG A 28 15.19 -13.56 13.43
CA ARG A 28 15.19 -14.18 12.11
C ARG A 28 15.46 -13.16 11.01
N ILE A 29 14.80 -12.00 11.02
CA ILE A 29 15.02 -10.92 10.05
C ILE A 29 16.50 -10.51 10.03
N ARG A 30 17.07 -10.28 11.21
CA ARG A 30 18.47 -9.85 11.34
C ARG A 30 19.49 -10.92 10.96
N SER A 31 19.25 -12.17 11.36
CA SER A 31 20.14 -13.28 11.01
C SER A 31 20.24 -13.52 9.50
N HIS A 32 19.23 -13.10 8.74
CA HIS A 32 19.22 -13.12 7.26
C HIS A 32 19.80 -11.84 6.63
N GLY A 33 20.44 -10.97 7.42
CA GLY A 33 21.16 -9.79 6.93
C GLY A 33 20.31 -8.54 6.72
N ALA A 34 18.99 -8.59 6.97
CA ALA A 34 18.14 -7.42 6.86
C ALA A 34 18.30 -6.50 8.07
N LYS A 35 18.30 -5.18 7.82
CA LYS A 35 18.28 -4.17 8.87
C LYS A 35 16.84 -3.96 9.37
N THR A 36 16.66 -3.86 10.68
CA THR A 36 15.36 -3.60 11.31
C THR A 36 15.33 -2.18 11.85
N PHE A 37 14.18 -1.51 11.80
CA PHE A 37 14.02 -0.23 12.45
C PHE A 37 12.67 -0.08 13.14
N LEU A 38 12.64 0.73 14.20
CA LEU A 38 11.41 1.18 14.85
C LEU A 38 11.15 2.63 14.47
N LEU A 39 9.93 2.93 14.04
CA LEU A 39 9.47 4.28 13.69
C LEU A 39 8.09 4.53 14.32
N THR A 40 8.06 5.25 15.44
CA THR A 40 6.86 5.42 16.27
C THR A 40 6.56 6.89 16.56
N ASN A 41 5.26 7.22 16.68
CA ASN A 41 4.81 8.54 17.15
C ASN A 41 4.88 8.69 18.67
N SER A 42 5.14 7.61 19.41
CA SER A 42 5.24 7.63 20.86
C SER A 42 6.55 8.26 21.33
N GLU A 43 6.55 8.82 22.54
CA GLU A 43 7.76 9.33 23.19
C GLU A 43 8.63 8.17 23.69
N TYR A 44 9.91 8.46 23.93
CA TYR A 44 10.89 7.43 24.32
C TYR A 44 10.52 6.68 25.60
N TRP A 45 10.15 7.38 26.68
CA TRP A 45 9.87 6.73 27.98
C TRP A 45 8.75 5.68 27.89
N TYR A 46 7.75 5.92 27.05
CA TYR A 46 6.61 5.02 26.86
C TYR A 46 7.02 3.84 25.96
N THR A 47 7.75 4.15 24.89
CA THR A 47 8.32 3.16 23.97
C THR A 47 9.25 2.20 24.70
N ASP A 48 10.15 2.72 25.54
CA ASP A 48 11.11 1.94 26.31
C ASP A 48 10.42 0.93 27.24
N LYS A 49 9.39 1.38 27.99
CA LYS A 49 8.60 0.48 28.85
C LYS A 49 7.86 -0.61 28.07
N LEU A 50 7.16 -0.24 26.99
CA LEU A 50 6.40 -1.20 26.19
C LEU A 50 7.30 -2.20 25.47
N MET A 51 8.36 -1.73 24.83
CA MET A 51 9.28 -2.60 24.08
C MET A 51 10.07 -3.51 25.01
N ALA A 52 10.44 -3.03 26.20
CA ALA A 52 11.02 -3.88 27.23
C ALA A 52 10.06 -5.01 27.62
N TYR A 53 8.76 -4.75 27.82
CA TYR A 53 7.78 -5.80 28.10
C TYR A 53 7.60 -6.78 26.93
N LEU A 54 7.40 -6.25 25.72
CA LEU A 54 7.13 -7.06 24.51
C LEU A 54 8.29 -7.96 24.12
N LEU A 55 9.53 -7.50 24.30
CA LEU A 55 10.74 -8.21 23.86
C LEU A 55 11.52 -8.89 25.00
N THR A 56 10.98 -8.87 26.23
CA THR A 56 11.51 -9.72 27.32
C THR A 56 11.08 -11.16 27.09
N THR A 57 12.05 -12.05 26.88
CA THR A 57 11.85 -13.50 26.86
C THR A 57 12.00 -14.06 28.28
N ASP A 58 11.00 -14.79 28.77
CA ASP A 58 10.98 -15.29 30.16
C ASP A 58 11.82 -16.57 30.37
N ASN A 59 12.44 -17.11 29.31
CA ASN A 59 12.87 -18.51 29.24
C ASN A 59 14.38 -18.77 29.09
N ASP A 60 15.26 -17.92 29.61
CA ASP A 60 16.68 -18.27 29.62
C ASP A 60 17.34 -17.94 30.97
N ASN A 61 17.17 -18.85 31.93
CA ASN A 61 17.91 -18.82 33.21
C ASN A 61 19.45 -18.86 33.01
N ASN A 62 19.93 -19.08 31.78
CA ASN A 62 21.34 -19.14 31.43
C ASN A 62 21.83 -17.98 30.53
N ASN A 63 20.96 -17.10 30.02
CA ASN A 63 21.40 -15.96 29.21
C ASN A 63 20.98 -14.62 29.83
N PRO A 64 21.86 -13.60 29.77
CA PRO A 64 21.53 -12.27 30.25
C PRO A 64 20.34 -11.69 29.47
N LYS A 65 19.44 -11.00 30.18
CA LYS A 65 18.29 -10.32 29.59
C LYS A 65 18.77 -9.35 28.49
N ARG A 66 18.40 -9.64 27.25
CA ARG A 66 18.75 -8.82 26.09
C ARG A 66 17.96 -7.51 26.10
N ASP A 67 18.65 -6.40 25.88
CA ASP A 67 18.03 -5.08 25.73
C ASP A 67 17.19 -5.04 24.44
N TRP A 68 15.95 -4.55 24.52
CA TRP A 68 15.02 -4.47 23.40
C TRP A 68 15.59 -3.63 22.24
N LYS A 69 16.39 -2.61 22.55
CA LYS A 69 17.03 -1.75 21.53
C LYS A 69 17.91 -2.55 20.58
N SER A 70 18.53 -3.62 21.08
CA SER A 70 19.40 -4.49 20.29
C SER A 70 18.67 -5.36 19.27
N TYR A 71 17.32 -5.36 19.22
CA TYR A 71 16.55 -5.95 18.13
C TYR A 71 16.41 -5.02 16.92
N PHE A 72 16.75 -3.74 17.06
CA PHE A 72 16.64 -2.74 16.01
C PHE A 72 18.03 -2.22 15.61
N SER A 73 18.24 -2.02 14.31
CA SER A 73 19.39 -1.29 13.79
C SER A 73 19.22 0.21 14.03
N TYR A 74 17.99 0.71 13.88
CA TYR A 74 17.67 2.13 14.03
C TYR A 74 16.36 2.32 14.82
N ILE A 75 16.32 3.32 15.69
CA ILE A 75 15.15 3.59 16.55
C ILE A 75 14.81 5.07 16.44
N VAL A 76 13.61 5.36 15.93
CA VAL A 76 13.08 6.70 15.79
C VAL A 76 11.76 6.80 16.54
N VAL A 77 11.72 7.66 17.56
CA VAL A 77 10.55 8.00 18.35
C VAL A 77 10.06 9.41 18.00
N ASP A 78 8.91 9.83 18.51
CA ASP A 78 8.31 11.14 18.23
C ASP A 78 8.25 11.48 16.72
N ALA A 79 8.02 10.47 15.86
CA ALA A 79 8.14 10.63 14.42
C ALA A 79 7.10 11.62 13.83
N GLN A 80 5.99 11.87 14.53
CA GLN A 80 4.89 12.73 14.08
C GLN A 80 4.30 12.32 12.71
N LYS A 81 4.23 11.02 12.40
CA LYS A 81 3.53 10.52 11.21
C LYS A 81 2.08 11.07 11.18
N PRO A 82 1.59 11.57 10.03
CA PRO A 82 2.17 11.46 8.68
C PRO A 82 3.23 12.51 8.32
N LEU A 83 3.49 13.52 9.15
CA LEU A 83 4.44 14.61 8.86
C LEU A 83 5.82 14.08 8.52
N PHE A 84 6.25 13.00 9.19
CA PHE A 84 7.50 12.28 8.89
C PHE A 84 7.72 11.96 7.41
N PHE A 85 6.67 11.58 6.69
CA PHE A 85 6.75 11.18 5.28
C PHE A 85 6.75 12.38 4.32
N ALA A 86 6.37 13.56 4.81
CA ALA A 86 6.43 14.85 4.12
C ALA A 86 7.72 15.61 4.51
N GLU A 87 7.60 16.85 4.99
CA GLU A 87 8.72 17.69 5.43
C GLU A 87 9.43 17.17 6.70
N GLY A 88 8.69 16.46 7.57
CA GLY A 88 9.18 15.96 8.84
C GLY A 88 9.57 17.07 9.82
N THR A 89 10.45 16.72 10.76
CA THR A 89 10.97 17.62 11.80
C THR A 89 12.48 17.51 11.92
N THR A 90 13.11 18.34 12.74
CA THR A 90 14.56 18.23 13.01
C THR A 90 14.87 16.91 13.73
N LEU A 91 15.81 16.13 13.17
CA LEU A 91 16.31 14.92 13.80
C LEU A 91 17.20 15.26 15.01
N ARG A 92 16.91 14.64 16.16
CA ARG A 92 17.65 14.81 17.42
C ARG A 92 18.00 13.46 18.04
N ILE A 93 19.04 13.43 18.89
CA ILE A 93 19.38 12.25 19.70
C ILE A 93 18.74 12.39 21.09
N ILE A 94 18.23 11.28 21.61
CA ILE A 94 17.78 11.15 23.00
C ILE A 94 18.93 10.63 23.86
N ASP A 95 19.15 11.27 25.01
CA ASP A 95 19.97 10.70 26.08
C ASP A 95 19.15 9.60 26.80
N PRO A 96 19.56 8.32 26.72
CA PRO A 96 18.81 7.22 27.30
C PRO A 96 18.68 7.29 28.82
N ASN A 97 19.61 7.98 29.51
CA ASN A 97 19.61 8.05 30.98
C ASN A 97 18.59 9.06 31.50
N THR A 98 18.46 10.19 30.80
CA THR A 98 17.57 11.30 31.19
C THR A 98 16.24 11.27 30.43
N GLY A 99 16.17 10.55 29.31
CA GLY A 99 15.05 10.59 28.36
C GLY A 99 14.91 11.91 27.63
N SER A 100 15.87 12.83 27.81
CA SER A 100 15.86 14.18 27.25
C SER A 100 16.52 14.23 25.87
N MET A 101 16.08 15.16 25.03
CA MET A 101 16.75 15.42 23.75
C MET A 101 18.08 16.14 24.01
N LYS A 102 19.17 15.64 23.42
CA LYS A 102 20.44 16.36 23.37
C LYS A 102 20.26 17.67 22.57
N LEU A 103 20.87 18.75 23.04
CA LEU A 103 20.75 20.06 22.41
C LEU A 103 21.51 20.08 21.07
N GLY A 104 20.83 20.49 19.99
CA GLY A 104 21.41 20.59 18.64
C GLY A 104 20.75 19.63 17.64
N SER A 105 20.94 19.90 16.35
CA SER A 105 20.55 18.99 15.26
C SER A 105 21.60 17.90 15.10
N TYR A 106 21.17 16.67 14.80
CA TYR A 106 22.09 15.58 14.53
C TYR A 106 22.53 15.60 13.06
N SER A 107 23.85 15.62 12.83
CA SER A 107 24.48 15.60 11.49
C SER A 107 25.40 14.39 11.25
N GLY A 108 25.43 13.42 12.17
CA GLY A 108 26.25 12.22 12.08
C GLY A 108 25.59 11.04 11.33
N GLN A 109 26.32 9.94 11.21
CA GLN A 109 25.79 8.67 10.71
C GLN A 109 25.02 7.94 11.80
N LEU A 110 23.84 7.39 11.48
CA LEU A 110 23.04 6.65 12.45
C LEU A 110 23.83 5.50 13.09
N GLN A 111 23.91 5.51 14.41
CA GLN A 111 24.58 4.50 15.21
C GLN A 111 23.59 3.51 15.81
N GLN A 112 24.02 2.27 15.91
CA GLN A 112 23.24 1.24 16.57
C GLN A 112 23.14 1.52 18.07
N ASN A 113 21.98 1.22 18.66
CA ASN A 113 21.61 1.48 20.06
C ASN A 113 21.42 2.96 20.45
N GLU A 114 21.63 3.90 19.53
CA GLU A 114 21.15 5.27 19.71
C GLU A 114 19.65 5.36 19.41
N VAL A 115 18.99 6.29 20.09
CA VAL A 115 17.57 6.58 19.91
C VAL A 115 17.43 7.99 19.37
N TYR A 116 16.73 8.10 18.25
CA TYR A 116 16.49 9.36 17.57
C TYR A 116 15.06 9.83 17.79
N SER A 117 14.84 11.14 17.78
CA SER A 117 13.53 11.79 17.92
C SER A 117 13.25 12.65 16.69
N GLY A 118 12.03 12.55 16.16
CA GLY A 118 11.58 13.34 15.01
C GLY A 118 12.22 12.89 13.69
N GLY A 119 12.71 13.86 12.91
CA GLY A 119 13.30 13.61 11.59
C GLY A 119 12.29 13.60 10.46
N SER A 120 12.77 13.24 9.27
CA SER A 120 11.96 13.02 8.07
C SER A 120 12.37 11.73 7.38
N CYS A 121 11.46 11.17 6.60
CA CYS A 121 11.70 9.94 5.85
C CYS A 121 12.83 10.11 4.82
N GLU A 122 12.96 11.31 4.23
CA GLU A 122 14.04 11.61 3.30
C GLU A 122 15.42 11.54 3.98
N VAL A 123 15.57 12.21 5.12
CA VAL A 123 16.81 12.19 5.91
C VAL A 123 17.10 10.78 6.39
N PHE A 124 16.09 10.09 6.91
CA PHE A 124 16.22 8.72 7.40
C PHE A 124 16.67 7.75 6.31
N SER A 125 16.03 7.79 5.13
CA SER A 125 16.36 6.91 4.00
C SER A 125 17.79 7.13 3.50
N LYS A 126 18.25 8.40 3.44
CA LYS A 126 19.63 8.76 3.11
C LYS A 126 20.63 8.18 4.11
N LEU A 127 20.31 8.25 5.41
CA LEU A 127 21.19 7.78 6.47
C LEU A 127 21.30 6.25 6.54
N ILE A 128 20.22 5.52 6.24
CA ILE A 128 20.25 4.05 6.24
C ILE A 128 20.77 3.45 4.93
N GLY A 129 20.80 4.26 3.87
CA GLY A 129 21.27 3.88 2.54
C GLY A 129 20.33 2.95 1.80
N SER A 130 19.01 3.12 1.97
CA SER A 130 17.99 2.29 1.32
C SER A 130 17.16 3.08 0.31
N MET A 131 16.78 2.44 -0.78
CA MET A 131 15.79 2.97 -1.71
C MET A 131 14.38 2.54 -1.30
N GLY A 132 13.35 3.18 -1.87
CA GLY A 132 11.97 2.94 -1.43
C GLY A 132 11.55 1.48 -1.50
N LYS A 133 11.86 0.79 -2.61
CA LYS A 133 11.49 -0.61 -2.83
C LYS A 133 12.25 -1.61 -1.93
N ASP A 134 13.31 -1.18 -1.26
CA ASP A 134 14.11 -2.01 -0.34
C ASP A 134 13.51 -2.06 1.08
N VAL A 135 12.52 -1.22 1.35
CA VAL A 135 11.89 -1.09 2.68
C VAL A 135 10.50 -1.71 2.67
N LEU A 136 10.28 -2.67 3.56
CA LEU A 136 8.94 -3.13 3.96
C LEU A 136 8.54 -2.42 5.26
N TYR A 137 7.61 -1.48 5.17
CA TYR A 137 7.08 -0.78 6.33
C TYR A 137 5.79 -1.42 6.84
N VAL A 138 5.78 -1.77 8.12
CA VAL A 138 4.67 -2.45 8.78
C VAL A 138 3.99 -1.47 9.73
N GLY A 139 2.68 -1.28 9.58
CA GLY A 139 1.90 -0.37 10.42
C GLY A 139 0.41 -0.70 10.42
N ASP A 140 -0.32 -0.13 11.36
CA ASP A 140 -1.77 -0.31 11.55
C ASP A 140 -2.58 0.89 11.03
N HIS A 141 -1.97 2.07 10.99
CA HIS A 141 -2.66 3.26 10.54
C HIS A 141 -2.68 3.38 9.01
N ILE A 142 -3.80 3.01 8.37
CA ILE A 142 -3.96 3.01 6.91
C ILE A 142 -3.53 4.34 6.25
N PHE A 143 -3.89 5.48 6.83
CA PHE A 143 -3.51 6.77 6.26
C PHE A 143 -2.07 7.17 6.60
N GLY A 144 -1.76 7.20 7.90
CA GLY A 144 -0.49 7.73 8.40
C GLY A 144 0.72 6.88 8.02
N ASP A 145 0.55 5.56 8.00
CA ASP A 145 1.64 4.61 7.84
C ASP A 145 1.69 4.02 6.44
N ILE A 146 0.55 3.65 5.86
CA ILE A 146 0.51 2.91 4.59
C ILE A 146 0.39 3.86 3.39
N ILE A 147 -0.66 4.68 3.34
CA ILE A 147 -0.91 5.55 2.17
C ILE A 147 0.24 6.56 1.97
N LYS A 148 0.70 7.19 3.05
CA LYS A 148 1.73 8.23 2.97
C LYS A 148 3.12 7.66 2.64
N SER A 149 3.51 6.54 3.23
CA SER A 149 4.79 5.89 2.91
C SER A 149 4.83 5.38 1.46
N LYS A 150 3.74 4.79 0.98
CA LYS A 150 3.66 4.29 -0.41
C LYS A 150 3.65 5.42 -1.43
N LYS A 151 2.78 6.44 -1.25
CA LYS A 151 2.67 7.54 -2.22
C LYS A 151 3.91 8.43 -2.28
N GLN A 152 4.52 8.76 -1.15
CA GLN A 152 5.58 9.76 -1.12
C GLN A 152 6.98 9.17 -1.34
N LYS A 153 7.19 7.88 -1.04
CA LYS A 153 8.53 7.26 -1.01
C LYS A 153 8.59 5.88 -1.63
N ALA A 154 7.50 5.38 -2.21
CA ALA A 154 7.41 4.06 -2.84
C ALA A 154 7.90 2.91 -1.92
N TRP A 155 7.71 3.06 -0.61
CA TRP A 155 7.96 1.98 0.35
C TRP A 155 6.99 0.82 0.09
N ARG A 156 7.48 -0.41 0.24
CA ARG A 156 6.62 -1.58 0.29
C ARG A 156 5.88 -1.58 1.62
N THR A 157 4.63 -1.99 1.64
CA THR A 157 3.77 -1.80 2.81
C THR A 157 3.10 -3.09 3.28
N MET A 158 3.11 -3.32 4.58
CA MET A 158 2.28 -4.31 5.25
C MET A 158 1.32 -3.63 6.21
N LEU A 159 0.02 -3.80 6.00
CA LEU A 159 -1.00 -3.32 6.92
C LEU A 159 -1.35 -4.39 7.97
N VAL A 160 -1.30 -4.02 9.24
CA VAL A 160 -1.80 -4.83 10.35
C VAL A 160 -3.24 -4.42 10.64
N VAL A 161 -4.18 -5.36 10.56
CA VAL A 161 -5.60 -5.15 10.85
C VAL A 161 -6.06 -6.13 11.93
N PRO A 162 -5.94 -5.79 13.23
CA PRO A 162 -6.23 -6.71 14.33
C PRO A 162 -7.65 -7.31 14.28
N GLU A 163 -8.63 -6.54 13.83
CA GLU A 163 -10.03 -6.94 13.67
C GLU A 163 -10.24 -8.06 12.64
N LEU A 164 -9.26 -8.27 11.75
CA LEU A 164 -9.34 -9.27 10.68
C LEU A 164 -9.58 -10.68 11.21
N ASN A 165 -9.06 -11.03 12.39
CA ASN A 165 -9.31 -12.36 12.99
C ASN A 165 -10.80 -12.57 13.30
N HIS A 166 -11.47 -11.55 13.81
CA HIS A 166 -12.91 -11.61 14.09
C HIS A 166 -13.70 -11.64 12.77
N GLU A 167 -13.34 -10.79 11.82
CA GLU A 167 -13.93 -10.73 10.48
C GLU A 167 -13.88 -12.08 9.76
N LEU A 168 -12.71 -12.74 9.75
CA LEU A 168 -12.54 -14.05 9.12
C LEU A 168 -13.40 -15.12 9.78
N LYS A 169 -13.53 -15.10 11.11
CA LYS A 169 -14.40 -16.03 11.84
C LYS A 169 -15.86 -15.84 11.44
N VAL A 170 -16.38 -14.61 11.48
CA VAL A 170 -17.77 -14.33 11.11
C VAL A 170 -18.01 -14.65 9.64
N PHE A 171 -17.07 -14.32 8.75
CA PHE A 171 -17.15 -14.63 7.32
C PHE A 171 -17.24 -16.12 7.06
N HIS A 172 -16.45 -16.93 7.78
CA HIS A 172 -16.50 -18.38 7.69
C HIS A 172 -17.85 -18.92 8.19
N ASP A 173 -18.27 -18.53 9.40
CA ASP A 173 -19.49 -19.05 10.05
C ASP A 173 -20.78 -18.63 9.31
N LYS A 174 -20.77 -17.46 8.66
CA LYS A 174 -21.92 -16.88 7.95
C LYS A 174 -21.79 -16.93 6.44
N ARG A 175 -20.93 -17.80 5.90
CA ARG A 175 -20.69 -17.97 4.47
C ARG A 175 -21.97 -18.23 3.65
N HIS A 176 -22.96 -18.90 4.24
CA HIS A 176 -24.26 -19.14 3.59
C HIS A 176 -25.04 -17.85 3.31
N LEU A 177 -24.97 -16.83 4.19
CA LEU A 177 -25.62 -15.54 3.96
C LEU A 177 -24.95 -14.79 2.80
N PHE A 178 -23.62 -14.87 2.70
CA PHE A 178 -22.87 -14.32 1.55
C PHE A 178 -23.29 -14.99 0.24
N ASN A 179 -23.32 -16.32 0.20
CA ASN A 179 -23.75 -17.05 -0.99
C ASN A 179 -25.20 -16.73 -1.37
N THR A 180 -26.07 -16.54 -0.37
CA THR A 180 -27.46 -16.14 -0.59
C THR A 180 -27.54 -14.74 -1.20
N LEU A 181 -26.75 -13.79 -0.69
CA LEU A 181 -26.68 -12.44 -1.22
C LEU A 181 -26.19 -12.42 -2.68
N GLU A 182 -25.13 -13.18 -2.99
CA GLU A 182 -24.60 -13.33 -4.34
C GLU A 182 -25.61 -13.98 -5.31
N ALA A 183 -26.34 -15.01 -4.84
CA ALA A 183 -27.39 -15.64 -5.62
C ALA A 183 -28.56 -14.68 -5.90
N LEU A 184 -28.94 -13.84 -4.92
CA LEU A 184 -29.98 -12.82 -5.10
C LEU A 184 -29.52 -11.74 -6.09
N ASP A 185 -28.28 -11.26 -5.99
CA ASP A 185 -27.71 -10.30 -6.94
C ASP A 185 -27.71 -10.87 -8.37
N THR A 186 -27.28 -12.12 -8.54
CA THR A 186 -27.32 -12.83 -9.83
C THR A 186 -28.75 -12.96 -10.37
N THR A 187 -29.70 -13.32 -9.50
CA THR A 187 -31.12 -13.47 -9.88
C THR A 187 -31.72 -12.13 -10.34
N ILE A 188 -31.36 -11.02 -9.69
CA ILE A 188 -31.77 -9.68 -10.16
C ILE A 188 -31.15 -9.38 -11.53
N SER A 189 -29.85 -9.63 -11.70
CA SER A 189 -29.17 -9.38 -12.96
C SER A 189 -29.78 -10.16 -14.12
N ASP A 190 -30.09 -11.45 -13.92
CA ASP A 190 -30.73 -12.29 -14.94
C ASP A 190 -32.16 -11.83 -15.26
N LEU A 191 -32.93 -11.48 -14.22
CA LEU A 191 -34.27 -10.95 -14.40
C LEU A 191 -34.25 -9.63 -15.15
N LEU A 192 -33.33 -8.71 -14.82
CA LEU A 192 -33.20 -7.42 -15.50
C LEU A 192 -32.73 -7.57 -16.95
N ARG A 193 -32.00 -8.64 -17.28
CA ARG A 193 -31.51 -8.91 -18.64
C ARG A 193 -32.64 -9.11 -19.65
N SER A 194 -33.80 -9.61 -19.23
CA SER A 194 -34.95 -9.82 -20.12
C SER A 194 -35.74 -8.54 -20.41
N PHE A 195 -35.40 -7.42 -19.78
CA PHE A 195 -36.06 -6.12 -20.01
C PHE A 195 -35.24 -5.28 -20.99
N ASP A 196 -35.95 -4.58 -21.87
CA ASP A 196 -35.40 -3.70 -22.90
C ASP A 196 -35.92 -2.26 -22.74
N MET A 197 -35.51 -1.35 -23.64
CA MET A 197 -35.93 0.05 -23.62
C MET A 197 -37.44 0.26 -23.82
N THR A 198 -38.17 -0.77 -24.25
CA THR A 198 -39.63 -0.71 -24.45
C THR A 198 -40.41 -1.04 -23.17
N SER A 199 -39.71 -1.51 -22.14
CA SER A 199 -40.27 -1.89 -20.85
C SER A 199 -40.61 -0.64 -20.03
N SER A 200 -41.89 -0.28 -19.99
CA SER A 200 -42.39 0.94 -19.31
C SER A 200 -42.46 0.84 -17.79
N HIS A 201 -42.48 -0.37 -17.22
CA HIS A 201 -42.49 -0.61 -15.77
C HIS A 201 -41.58 -1.78 -15.38
N GLY A 202 -40.79 -1.60 -14.32
CA GLY A 202 -40.00 -2.69 -13.73
C GLY A 202 -40.89 -3.75 -13.07
N PRO A 203 -40.56 -5.04 -13.15
CA PRO A 203 -41.41 -6.10 -12.63
C PRO A 203 -41.49 -6.04 -11.09
N GLU A 204 -42.66 -6.35 -10.53
CA GLU A 204 -42.88 -6.43 -9.07
C GLU A 204 -41.90 -7.42 -8.40
N ALA A 205 -41.49 -8.45 -9.13
CA ALA A 205 -40.48 -9.41 -8.71
C ALA A 205 -39.14 -8.75 -8.35
N VAL A 206 -38.69 -7.71 -9.09
CA VAL A 206 -37.46 -6.97 -8.75
C VAL A 206 -37.58 -6.28 -7.40
N SER A 207 -38.74 -5.69 -7.09
CA SER A 207 -38.97 -5.05 -5.79
C SER A 207 -38.89 -6.08 -4.64
N LYS A 208 -39.51 -7.25 -4.81
CA LYS A 208 -39.45 -8.35 -3.84
C LYS A 208 -38.02 -8.86 -3.62
N ILE A 209 -37.23 -9.00 -4.68
CA ILE A 209 -35.83 -9.46 -4.54
C ILE A 209 -34.97 -8.37 -3.89
N LYS A 210 -35.16 -7.09 -4.22
CA LYS A 210 -34.48 -5.97 -3.55
C LYS A 210 -34.76 -5.95 -2.04
N GLN A 211 -35.99 -6.20 -1.62
CA GLN A 211 -36.33 -6.32 -0.20
C GLN A 211 -35.61 -7.50 0.46
N LYS A 212 -35.53 -8.66 -0.20
CA LYS A 212 -34.75 -9.81 0.30
C LYS A 212 -33.26 -9.50 0.42
N ILE A 213 -32.68 -8.79 -0.54
CA ILE A 213 -31.28 -8.33 -0.49
C ILE A 213 -31.06 -7.43 0.71
N GLN A 214 -31.96 -6.47 0.96
CA GLN A 214 -31.88 -5.58 2.11
C GLN A 214 -31.96 -6.35 3.43
N GLN A 215 -32.88 -7.31 3.54
CA GLN A 215 -33.03 -8.16 4.73
C GLN A 215 -31.78 -9.01 4.97
N CYS A 216 -31.28 -9.68 3.93
CA CYS A 216 -30.08 -10.51 3.99
C CYS A 216 -28.84 -9.67 4.32
N THR A 217 -28.73 -8.46 3.76
CA THR A 217 -27.64 -7.51 4.06
C THR A 217 -27.68 -7.10 5.52
N HIS A 218 -28.85 -6.71 6.03
CA HIS A 218 -29.01 -6.33 7.43
C HIS A 218 -28.68 -7.48 8.38
N GLU A 219 -29.19 -8.68 8.11
CA GLU A 219 -28.88 -9.87 8.90
C GLU A 219 -27.37 -10.14 8.90
N LEU A 220 -26.73 -10.10 7.73
CA LEU A 220 -25.30 -10.31 7.61
C LEU A 220 -24.50 -9.28 8.42
N ASP A 221 -24.78 -7.99 8.24
CA ASP A 221 -24.05 -6.92 8.91
C ASP A 221 -24.18 -7.01 10.44
N MET A 222 -25.37 -7.37 10.94
CA MET A 222 -25.58 -7.56 12.39
C MET A 222 -24.76 -8.70 13.01
N ASN A 223 -24.25 -9.64 12.21
CA ASN A 223 -23.33 -10.67 12.72
C ASN A 223 -21.91 -10.15 12.99
N PHE A 224 -21.51 -9.04 12.37
CA PHE A 224 -20.21 -8.39 12.63
C PHE A 224 -20.28 -7.36 13.77
N GLY A 225 -21.46 -6.79 14.00
CA GLY A 225 -21.73 -5.81 15.06
C GLY A 225 -22.70 -4.74 14.61
N LEU A 226 -22.95 -3.74 15.47
CA LEU A 226 -23.92 -2.68 15.19
C LEU A 226 -23.63 -1.88 13.91
N LEU A 227 -22.33 -1.72 13.58
CA LEU A 227 -21.88 -0.96 12.40
C LEU A 227 -21.52 -1.84 11.21
N GLY A 228 -21.77 -3.15 11.29
CA GLY A 228 -21.40 -4.09 10.23
C GLY A 228 -19.91 -4.41 10.18
N SER A 229 -19.49 -4.98 9.06
CA SER A 229 -18.09 -5.33 8.79
C SER A 229 -17.25 -4.09 8.49
N LEU A 230 -16.00 -4.10 8.92
CA LEU A 230 -14.99 -3.11 8.57
C LEU A 230 -14.76 -3.05 7.04
N PHE A 231 -14.95 -4.17 6.35
CA PHE A 231 -14.60 -4.30 4.93
C PHE A 231 -15.80 -4.14 3.99
N ARG A 232 -17.03 -4.32 4.46
CA ARG A 232 -18.21 -4.33 3.58
C ARG A 232 -19.53 -4.08 4.30
N THR A 233 -20.53 -3.72 3.50
CA THR A 233 -21.95 -3.71 3.85
C THR A 233 -22.66 -4.53 2.77
N GLY A 234 -23.08 -5.75 3.11
CA GLY A 234 -23.57 -6.70 2.10
C GLY A 234 -22.54 -6.99 1.01
N SER A 235 -22.89 -6.72 -0.26
CA SER A 235 -22.03 -6.93 -1.43
C SER A 235 -21.12 -5.72 -1.74
N ARG A 236 -21.27 -4.60 -1.03
CA ARG A 236 -20.51 -3.37 -1.29
C ARG A 236 -19.31 -3.25 -0.36
N GLN A 237 -18.14 -3.02 -0.93
CA GLN A 237 -16.93 -2.74 -0.15
C GLN A 237 -16.99 -1.37 0.52
N THR A 238 -16.41 -1.27 1.73
CA THR A 238 -16.23 0.01 2.42
C THR A 238 -15.06 0.79 1.80
N HIS A 239 -15.01 2.08 2.10
CA HIS A 239 -13.86 2.92 1.75
C HIS A 239 -12.54 2.38 2.35
N PHE A 240 -12.60 1.81 3.57
CA PHE A 240 -11.44 1.16 4.18
C PHE A 240 -10.94 -0.02 3.33
N ALA A 241 -11.83 -0.92 2.91
CA ALA A 241 -11.46 -2.04 2.04
C ALA A 241 -10.84 -1.61 0.70
N SER A 242 -11.37 -0.55 0.07
CA SER A 242 -10.78 0.02 -1.14
C SER A 242 -9.37 0.56 -0.89
N GLN A 243 -9.14 1.23 0.25
CA GLN A 243 -7.81 1.72 0.62
C GLN A 243 -6.83 0.58 0.90
N VAL A 244 -7.24 -0.45 1.62
CA VAL A 244 -6.42 -1.64 1.90
C VAL A 244 -5.96 -2.27 0.58
N THR A 245 -6.91 -2.54 -0.32
CA THR A 245 -6.64 -3.20 -1.62
C THR A 245 -5.69 -2.38 -2.50
N ARG A 246 -5.79 -1.05 -2.47
CA ARG A 246 -5.00 -0.16 -3.31
C ARG A 246 -3.60 0.10 -2.74
N PHE A 247 -3.48 0.28 -1.43
CA PHE A 247 -2.27 0.83 -0.81
C PHE A 247 -1.46 -0.14 0.03
N ALA A 248 -2.04 -1.20 0.58
CA ALA A 248 -1.28 -2.24 1.29
C ALA A 248 -0.81 -3.30 0.29
N ASP A 249 0.50 -3.53 0.17
CA ASP A 249 0.99 -4.62 -0.69
C ASP A 249 0.65 -5.98 -0.12
N ILE A 250 0.74 -6.11 1.19
CA ILE A 250 0.26 -7.25 1.97
C ILE A 250 -0.48 -6.75 3.20
N TYR A 251 -1.41 -7.54 3.74
CA TYR A 251 -2.08 -7.24 4.99
C TYR A 251 -2.35 -8.51 5.78
N ALA A 252 -2.38 -8.41 7.10
CA ALA A 252 -2.63 -9.52 8.00
C ALA A 252 -3.19 -9.03 9.33
N SER A 253 -3.68 -9.95 10.17
CA SER A 253 -4.13 -9.61 11.53
C SER A 253 -2.98 -9.26 12.48
N THR A 254 -1.79 -9.79 12.22
CA THR A 254 -0.57 -9.50 12.98
C THR A 254 0.66 -9.55 12.05
N ALA A 255 1.67 -8.74 12.36
CA ALA A 255 2.98 -8.78 11.70
C ALA A 255 3.71 -10.12 11.95
N VAL A 256 3.39 -10.79 13.06
CA VAL A 256 4.00 -12.07 13.46
C VAL A 256 3.72 -13.18 12.44
N ASN A 257 2.66 -13.06 11.62
CA ASN A 257 2.35 -14.04 10.58
C ASN A 257 3.49 -14.22 9.56
N LEU A 258 4.42 -13.26 9.45
CA LEU A 258 5.62 -13.40 8.62
C LEU A 258 6.55 -14.54 9.07
N VAL A 259 6.47 -14.98 10.32
CA VAL A 259 7.25 -16.11 10.87
C VAL A 259 7.01 -17.41 10.10
N TYR A 260 5.83 -17.56 9.50
CA TYR A 260 5.41 -18.76 8.76
C TYR A 260 5.90 -18.78 7.30
N TYR A 261 6.58 -17.73 6.84
CA TYR A 261 7.09 -17.63 5.47
C TYR A 261 8.62 -17.65 5.45
N PRO A 262 9.25 -18.30 4.45
CA PRO A 262 10.70 -18.18 4.26
C PRO A 262 11.06 -16.77 3.78
N PHE A 263 12.28 -16.29 4.06
CA PHE A 263 12.73 -14.95 3.66
C PHE A 263 12.82 -14.73 2.14
N PHE A 264 12.94 -15.80 1.37
CA PHE A 264 12.93 -15.76 -0.09
C PHE A 264 11.51 -15.93 -0.68
N TYR A 265 10.46 -15.91 0.16
CA TYR A 265 9.09 -16.06 -0.31
C TYR A 265 8.68 -14.91 -1.22
N PHE A 266 8.10 -15.25 -2.37
CA PHE A 266 7.59 -14.29 -3.32
C PHE A 266 6.06 -14.21 -3.21
N PHE A 267 5.55 -13.17 -2.56
CA PHE A 267 4.11 -12.93 -2.46
C PHE A 267 3.53 -12.60 -3.84
N ARG A 268 2.53 -13.38 -4.28
CA ARG A 268 1.87 -13.20 -5.59
C ARG A 268 0.40 -12.85 -5.41
N ALA A 269 -0.04 -11.83 -6.13
CA ALA A 269 -1.44 -11.54 -6.35
C ALA A 269 -1.84 -11.98 -7.76
N VAL A 270 -3.12 -12.28 -7.96
CA VAL A 270 -3.68 -12.55 -9.29
C VAL A 270 -3.68 -11.22 -10.07
N PRO A 271 -3.28 -11.20 -11.35
CA PRO A 271 -3.38 -10.02 -12.19
C PRO A 271 -4.82 -9.48 -12.23
N GLN A 272 -4.99 -8.18 -12.02
CA GLN A 272 -6.29 -7.52 -12.15
C GLN A 272 -6.51 -7.18 -13.61
N LEU A 273 -7.41 -7.93 -14.25
CA LEU A 273 -7.81 -7.66 -15.62
C LEU A 273 -8.84 -6.53 -15.68
N MET A 274 -8.70 -5.67 -16.68
CA MET A 274 -9.72 -4.71 -17.05
C MET A 274 -10.94 -5.46 -17.61
N PRO A 275 -12.15 -4.87 -17.53
CA PRO A 275 -13.37 -5.55 -17.98
C PRO A 275 -13.31 -6.07 -19.43
N HIS A 276 -12.63 -5.37 -20.34
CA HIS A 276 -12.49 -5.77 -21.74
C HIS A 276 -11.45 -6.89 -21.96
N GLU A 277 -10.51 -7.08 -21.04
CA GLU A 277 -9.53 -8.17 -21.09
C GLU A 277 -10.15 -9.48 -20.61
N SER A 278 -11.16 -9.39 -19.72
CA SER A 278 -11.88 -10.55 -19.17
C SER A 278 -12.89 -11.16 -20.15
N THR A 279 -13.18 -10.48 -21.25
CA THR A 279 -14.14 -10.94 -22.28
C THR A 279 -13.48 -11.69 -23.43
N VAL A 280 -12.15 -11.77 -23.45
CA VAL A 280 -11.40 -12.43 -24.52
C VAL A 280 -11.06 -13.85 -24.06
N ASP A 281 -11.68 -14.86 -24.67
CA ASP A 281 -11.24 -16.23 -24.50
C ASP A 281 -9.88 -16.41 -25.19
N PRO A 282 -8.82 -16.87 -24.48
CA PRO A 282 -7.48 -17.03 -25.07
C PRO A 282 -7.43 -17.97 -26.28
N GLU A 283 -8.44 -18.83 -26.42
CA GLU A 283 -8.54 -19.84 -27.46
C GLU A 283 -9.46 -19.43 -28.63
N GLU A 284 -10.21 -18.32 -28.52
CA GLU A 284 -11.00 -17.81 -29.63
C GLU A 284 -10.19 -16.79 -30.43
N PRO A 285 -9.89 -17.04 -31.72
CA PRO A 285 -9.26 -16.04 -32.56
C PRO A 285 -10.16 -14.80 -32.60
N MET A 286 -9.62 -13.64 -32.23
CA MET A 286 -10.27 -12.34 -32.38
C MET A 286 -10.67 -12.15 -33.84
N HIS A 287 -11.92 -12.48 -34.19
CA HIS A 287 -12.49 -12.12 -35.47
C HIS A 287 -12.84 -10.64 -35.43
N PHE A 288 -11.86 -9.81 -35.76
CA PHE A 288 -12.07 -8.40 -36.01
C PHE A 288 -12.92 -8.25 -37.29
N LYS A 289 -14.25 -8.23 -37.12
CA LYS A 289 -15.18 -7.82 -38.18
C LYS A 289 -15.06 -6.31 -38.32
N SER A 290 -14.37 -5.90 -39.36
CA SER A 290 -14.51 -4.53 -39.81
C SER A 290 -15.93 -4.26 -40.32
N TRP A 291 -16.37 -3.03 -40.10
CA TRP A 291 -17.66 -2.53 -40.50
C TRP A 291 -17.75 -2.44 -42.03
N GLY A 292 -18.64 -3.22 -42.63
CA GLY A 292 -18.86 -3.20 -44.08
C GLY A 292 -19.91 -4.19 -44.62
N ASP A 293 -20.17 -5.32 -43.97
CA ASP A 293 -21.16 -6.30 -44.47
C ASP A 293 -22.37 -6.44 -43.52
N GLU A 294 -23.49 -5.88 -43.95
CA GLU A 294 -24.80 -6.11 -43.36
C GLU A 294 -25.35 -7.48 -43.79
N ASN A 295 -25.66 -8.34 -42.81
CA ASN A 295 -26.75 -9.30 -42.95
C ASN A 295 -27.53 -9.37 -41.61
N PRO A 296 -28.79 -8.92 -41.54
CA PRO A 296 -29.43 -8.53 -40.28
C PRO A 296 -30.11 -9.70 -39.52
N GLN A 297 -29.48 -10.86 -39.39
CA GLN A 297 -30.16 -12.05 -38.81
C GLN A 297 -29.42 -12.86 -37.74
N SER A 298 -28.33 -12.36 -37.16
CA SER A 298 -27.68 -13.05 -36.03
C SER A 298 -27.07 -12.10 -35.01
N ASN A 299 -27.90 -11.30 -34.32
CA ASN A 299 -27.47 -10.50 -33.17
C ASN A 299 -28.11 -11.03 -31.88
N MET A 300 -27.40 -11.95 -31.23
CA MET A 300 -27.48 -12.14 -29.78
C MET A 300 -26.03 -12.14 -29.28
N PRO A 301 -25.63 -11.22 -28.37
CA PRO A 301 -24.29 -11.28 -27.79
C PRO A 301 -24.16 -12.57 -26.96
N ALA A 302 -23.10 -13.33 -27.23
CA ALA A 302 -22.74 -14.51 -26.47
C ALA A 302 -22.46 -14.16 -24.99
N ARG A 303 -22.80 -15.11 -24.12
CA ARG A 303 -22.79 -15.01 -22.65
C ARG A 303 -21.38 -14.76 -22.10
N PRO A 304 -21.21 -14.02 -21.00
CA PRO A 304 -20.16 -14.33 -20.04
C PRO A 304 -20.57 -15.59 -19.27
N ARG A 305 -19.79 -16.68 -19.38
CA ARG A 305 -19.94 -17.84 -18.49
C ARG A 305 -19.44 -17.46 -17.10
N SER A 306 -20.14 -17.91 -16.07
CA SER A 306 -19.64 -17.91 -14.69
C SER A 306 -18.34 -18.73 -14.64
N ILE A 307 -17.27 -18.13 -14.12
CA ILE A 307 -15.98 -18.79 -13.93
C ILE A 307 -16.16 -19.92 -12.92
N ILE A 308 -16.26 -21.15 -13.40
CA ILE A 308 -16.03 -22.36 -12.60
C ILE A 308 -14.54 -22.66 -12.73
N TYR A 309 -13.83 -22.71 -11.61
CA TYR A 309 -12.43 -23.13 -11.56
C TYR A 309 -12.32 -24.62 -11.87
N GLU A 310 -12.22 -24.98 -13.15
CA GLU A 310 -11.85 -26.33 -13.54
C GLU A 310 -10.33 -26.46 -13.75
N THR A 311 -9.83 -27.59 -13.27
CA THR A 311 -8.42 -27.98 -13.18
C THR A 311 -7.96 -28.49 -14.55
N PHE A 312 -6.82 -27.99 -15.04
CA PHE A 312 -6.25 -28.37 -16.34
C PHE A 312 -5.97 -29.88 -16.46
N PRO A 313 -6.16 -30.45 -17.66
CA PRO A 313 -5.00 -31.10 -18.29
C PRO A 313 -4.88 -30.96 -19.83
N ASN A 314 -3.61 -30.77 -20.23
CA ASN A 314 -2.88 -31.16 -21.45
C ASN A 314 -3.44 -30.96 -22.88
N ILE A 315 -2.62 -30.22 -23.63
CA ILE A 315 -2.62 -29.92 -25.07
C ILE A 315 -2.36 -31.17 -25.93
N SER A 316 -3.11 -31.35 -27.02
CA SER A 316 -2.58 -31.94 -28.26
C SER A 316 -3.44 -31.69 -29.51
N HIS A 317 -2.78 -31.11 -30.53
CA HIS A 317 -2.94 -31.22 -31.99
C HIS A 317 -4.07 -30.52 -32.81
N LEU A 318 -3.57 -29.72 -33.77
CA LEU A 318 -4.07 -29.22 -35.07
C LEU A 318 -5.19 -30.05 -35.75
N ASP A 319 -6.14 -29.44 -36.49
CA ASP A 319 -5.90 -28.92 -37.86
C ASP A 319 -7.12 -28.20 -38.50
N ASN A 320 -6.77 -27.12 -39.21
CA ASN A 320 -7.28 -26.56 -40.47
C ASN A 320 -8.76 -26.28 -40.83
N SER A 321 -8.90 -25.01 -41.28
CA SER A 321 -9.55 -24.51 -42.50
C SER A 321 -10.94 -23.88 -42.35
N ILE A 322 -11.05 -22.59 -42.72
CA ILE A 322 -11.86 -22.11 -43.86
C ILE A 322 -11.69 -20.58 -44.02
N SER A 323 -11.53 -20.22 -45.29
CA SER A 323 -11.39 -18.94 -45.98
C SER A 323 -11.97 -17.66 -45.36
N ALA A 324 -11.11 -16.64 -45.38
CA ALA A 324 -11.37 -15.23 -45.14
C ALA A 324 -12.24 -14.55 -46.21
N VAL A 325 -13.07 -13.58 -45.81
CA VAL A 325 -13.27 -12.30 -46.52
C VAL A 325 -13.60 -11.20 -45.49
N SER A 326 -12.99 -10.04 -45.70
CA SER A 326 -12.80 -8.88 -44.81
C SER A 326 -13.56 -7.64 -45.29
N SER A 327 -13.81 -6.68 -44.38
CA SER A 327 -13.80 -5.24 -44.70
C SER A 327 -12.78 -4.52 -43.81
N ILE A 328 -12.58 -3.21 -43.92
CA ILE A 328 -11.38 -2.48 -43.44
C ILE A 328 -11.65 -1.50 -42.27
N HIS A 329 -11.01 -1.73 -41.11
CA HIS A 329 -10.65 -0.64 -40.19
C HIS A 329 -9.14 -0.60 -40.10
N THR A 330 -8.57 0.56 -40.42
CA THR A 330 -7.14 0.82 -40.25
C THR A 330 -6.87 0.96 -38.76
N HIS A 331 -6.25 -0.06 -38.17
CA HIS A 331 -5.57 0.08 -36.91
C HIS A 331 -4.25 0.84 -37.13
N PRO A 332 -3.82 1.67 -36.17
CA PRO A 332 -2.46 2.15 -36.16
C PRO A 332 -1.50 0.95 -36.12
N ASP A 333 -0.41 1.04 -36.90
CA ASP A 333 0.60 -0.01 -36.94
C ASP A 333 1.13 -0.30 -35.54
N LEU A 334 1.28 -1.60 -35.23
CA LEU A 334 1.96 -2.04 -34.02
C LEU A 334 3.36 -1.41 -34.01
N PRO A 335 3.72 -0.61 -32.98
CA PRO A 335 5.01 0.02 -32.93
C PRO A 335 6.11 -1.05 -32.93
N LEU A 336 6.96 -1.01 -33.96
CA LEU A 336 8.08 -1.96 -34.15
C LEU A 336 9.27 -1.67 -33.23
N HIS A 337 9.20 -0.59 -32.48
CA HIS A 337 10.17 -0.20 -31.48
C HIS A 337 9.47 0.04 -30.15
N VAL A 338 10.16 -0.28 -29.07
CA VAL A 338 9.75 0.09 -27.71
C VAL A 338 9.64 1.62 -27.69
N THR A 339 8.40 2.14 -27.67
CA THR A 339 8.14 3.58 -27.59
C THR A 339 8.17 4.10 -26.16
N HIS A 340 8.45 3.22 -25.20
CA HIS A 340 8.31 3.47 -23.78
C HIS A 340 9.31 2.63 -22.98
N ASP A 341 10.31 3.26 -22.37
CA ASP A 341 11.05 2.67 -21.25
C ASP A 341 10.17 2.78 -20.00
N HIS A 342 9.91 1.66 -19.30
CA HIS A 342 9.07 1.60 -18.10
C HIS A 342 9.17 2.87 -17.25
N ASP A 343 8.02 3.51 -17.00
CA ASP A 343 7.93 4.82 -16.38
C ASP A 343 8.67 4.80 -15.04
N ASN A 344 9.71 5.62 -14.95
CA ASN A 344 10.01 6.26 -13.67
C ASN A 344 8.89 7.30 -13.49
N ASP A 345 7.78 6.89 -12.88
CA ASP A 345 6.67 7.76 -12.48
C ASP A 345 7.21 8.94 -11.67
N SER A 346 7.49 10.04 -12.36
CA SER A 346 7.66 11.36 -11.79
C SER A 346 6.45 12.15 -12.25
N ASP A 347 5.43 12.21 -11.40
CA ASP A 347 4.21 13.00 -11.64
C ASP A 347 4.57 14.46 -11.94
N PRO A 348 4.04 15.08 -13.01
CA PRO A 348 4.28 16.47 -13.35
C PRO A 348 3.20 17.34 -12.73
N ASP A 349 3.30 17.61 -11.43
CA ASP A 349 2.59 18.71 -10.76
C ASP A 349 3.60 19.44 -9.84
N ASP A 350 4.55 20.16 -10.45
CA ASP A 350 5.39 21.13 -9.75
C ASP A 350 5.18 22.51 -10.39
N ASP A 351 4.16 23.22 -9.88
CA ASP A 351 3.99 24.64 -10.13
C ASP A 351 5.08 25.41 -9.37
N SER A 352 6.15 25.79 -10.07
CA SER A 352 7.05 26.85 -9.62
C SER A 352 7.23 27.92 -10.72
N PRO A 353 7.26 29.22 -10.36
CA PRO A 353 7.08 30.29 -11.31
C PRO A 353 8.33 30.55 -12.14
N SER A 354 8.10 30.76 -13.43
CA SER A 354 9.05 31.16 -14.47
C SER A 354 9.91 32.35 -14.05
N ASN A 355 11.23 32.17 -14.03
CA ASN A 355 12.18 33.28 -14.06
C ASN A 355 12.75 33.41 -15.48
N VAL A 356 12.46 34.55 -16.10
CA VAL A 356 12.91 34.95 -17.43
C VAL A 356 14.37 35.41 -17.34
N GLY A 357 15.24 34.90 -18.22
CA GLY A 357 16.62 35.37 -18.34
C GLY A 357 17.32 34.77 -19.56
N GLN A 358 17.40 35.57 -20.62
CA GLN A 358 17.93 35.25 -21.95
C GLN A 358 19.42 34.88 -21.96
N ASP A 359 19.76 33.90 -22.79
CA ASP A 359 21.10 33.72 -23.38
C ASP A 359 21.42 34.87 -24.35
N LEU A 360 22.64 35.42 -24.28
CA LEU A 360 23.35 36.00 -25.44
C LEU A 360 24.88 35.89 -25.26
N ASP A 361 25.49 35.17 -26.22
CA ASP A 361 26.75 35.39 -26.94
C ASP A 361 28.15 35.29 -26.27
N SER A 362 28.81 34.17 -26.61
CA SER A 362 30.07 34.01 -27.37
C SER A 362 31.30 34.93 -27.15
N ASP A 363 32.40 34.25 -26.82
CA ASP A 363 33.74 34.29 -27.43
C ASP A 363 34.74 35.46 -27.25
N LEU A 364 36.01 35.00 -27.15
CA LEU A 364 37.31 35.61 -27.49
C LEU A 364 38.19 36.25 -26.39
N GLU A 365 39.20 35.44 -26.03
CA GLU A 365 40.65 35.72 -26.06
C GLU A 365 41.27 36.98 -25.41
N SER A 366 42.01 36.68 -24.34
CA SER A 366 43.45 36.93 -24.16
C SER A 366 44.01 38.36 -23.94
N LYS A 367 44.89 38.38 -22.92
CA LYS A 367 46.16 39.12 -22.81
C LYS A 367 46.19 40.55 -22.19
N VAL A 368 47.01 40.60 -21.12
CA VAL A 368 48.10 41.55 -20.83
C VAL A 368 47.79 42.72 -19.88
N THR A 369 48.37 42.57 -18.67
CA THR A 369 49.08 43.53 -17.80
C THR A 369 48.77 45.03 -17.95
N ASN A 370 48.52 45.73 -16.84
CA ASN A 370 49.54 46.44 -16.02
C ASN A 370 48.90 47.58 -15.17
N THR A 371 49.55 47.87 -14.05
CA THR A 371 49.60 49.16 -13.32
C THR A 371 48.38 49.71 -12.57
N SER A 372 48.45 49.66 -11.23
CA SER A 372 47.99 50.70 -10.28
C SER A 372 48.74 52.03 -10.51
N PRO A 373 48.58 53.13 -9.72
CA PRO A 373 47.60 53.47 -8.66
C PRO A 373 47.06 54.92 -8.74
N ARG A 374 46.05 55.30 -7.92
CA ARG A 374 46.10 56.45 -6.97
C ARG A 374 44.74 56.95 -6.46
N ARG A 375 44.75 57.17 -5.13
CA ARG A 375 44.21 58.28 -4.31
C ARG A 375 42.70 58.46 -4.09
N ASN A 376 42.36 58.26 -2.81
CA ASN A 376 41.74 59.22 -1.87
C ASN A 376 40.69 60.20 -2.41
N VAL A 377 39.49 60.17 -1.82
CA VAL A 377 38.94 61.29 -1.03
C VAL A 377 38.00 60.74 0.06
N LYS A 378 38.14 61.31 1.26
CA LYS A 378 37.30 61.20 2.47
C LYS A 378 35.99 62.01 2.32
N SER A 379 34.90 61.58 2.94
CA SER A 379 33.89 62.43 3.62
C SER A 379 32.75 61.53 4.13
N THR A 380 32.70 61.18 5.42
CA THR A 380 31.95 61.84 6.52
C THR A 380 30.43 61.64 6.49
N GLU A 381 29.95 60.98 7.55
CA GLU A 381 28.74 61.27 8.33
C GLU A 381 27.40 61.45 7.60
N LYS A 382 26.50 60.46 7.74
CA LYS A 382 25.45 60.48 8.77
C LYS A 382 24.81 59.11 8.93
#